data_AF-X1I8T3-F1
#
_entry.id   AF-X1I8T3-F1
#
_cell.length_a   1.000
_cell.length_b   1.000
_cell.length_c   1.000
_cell.angle_alpha   90.00
_cell.angle_beta   90.00
_cell.angle_gamma   90.00
#
_symmetry.space_group_name_H-M   'P 1'
#
loop_
_entity.id
_entity.type
_entity.pdbx_description
1 polymer ?
#
loop_
_entity_poly.entity_id
_entity_poly.type
_entity_poly.pdbx_seq_one_letter_code
_entity_poly.pdbx_strand_id
1 'polypeptide(L)' 'MLDLTNWVTSGFEKETLTNPQVEYMIPTRALENRVWIIAANKVGMEVKSILYCGKSAVFTPDGEVAKIASS' A
#
# COMPACT_ATOMS: atom_id res chain seq x y z
N MET A 1 -13.69 3.62 -2.54
CA MET A 1 -12.93 3.95 -3.77
C MET A 1 -11.99 2.79 -4.08
N LEU A 2 -11.87 2.41 -5.35
CA LEU A 2 -10.88 1.41 -5.79
C LEU A 2 -9.71 2.16 -6.43
N ASP A 3 -8.52 2.00 -5.88
CA ASP A 3 -7.31 2.69 -6.36
C ASP A 3 -6.30 1.67 -6.89
N LEU A 4 -5.82 1.90 -8.11
CA LEU A 4 -4.77 1.12 -8.74
C LEU A 4 -3.46 1.83 -8.42
N THR A 5 -2.74 1.30 -7.44
CA THR A 5 -1.56 1.98 -6.91
C THR A 5 -0.28 1.40 -7.49
N ASN A 6 0.76 2.24 -7.56
CA ASN A 6 2.09 1.88 -8.01
C ASN A 6 3.12 2.20 -6.94
N TRP A 7 2.84 1.81 -5.70
CA TRP A 7 3.71 2.10 -4.56
C TRP A 7 5.05 1.40 -4.73
N VAL A 8 6.04 2.23 -5.07
CA VAL A 8 7.45 1.87 -5.10
C VAL A 8 8.03 1.99 -3.70
N THR A 9 9.18 1.39 -3.48
CA THR A 9 9.82 1.37 -2.17
C THR A 9 11.30 1.68 -2.28
N SER A 10 11.88 2.09 -1.16
CA SER A 10 13.29 2.30 -0.97
C SER A 10 13.79 1.32 0.09
N GLY A 11 14.75 0.47 -0.27
CA GLY A 11 15.30 -0.55 0.61
C GLY A 11 15.98 -1.64 -0.20
N PHE A 12 16.98 -2.29 0.40
CA PHE A 12 17.72 -3.37 -0.27
C PHE A 12 17.11 -4.76 -0.01
N GLU A 13 16.45 -4.95 1.14
CA GLU A 13 15.88 -6.25 1.53
C GLU A 13 14.36 -6.27 1.42
N LYS A 14 13.84 -7.32 0.78
CA LYS A 14 12.42 -7.47 0.43
C LYS A 14 11.52 -7.43 1.68
N GLU A 15 12.04 -7.95 2.78
CA GLU A 15 11.39 -8.07 4.08
C GLU A 15 11.26 -6.71 4.79
N THR A 16 12.08 -5.74 4.40
CA THR A 16 12.15 -4.39 5.00
C THR A 16 11.48 -3.32 4.15
N LEU A 17 10.84 -3.70 3.03
CA LEU A 17 10.23 -2.75 2.11
C LEU A 17 9.04 -2.04 2.77
N THR A 18 9.26 -0.77 3.10
CA THR A 18 8.27 0.15 3.64
C THR A 18 7.79 1.12 2.56
N ASN A 19 6.60 1.67 2.74
CA ASN A 19 6.12 2.78 1.94
C ASN A 19 5.20 3.67 2.81
N PRO A 20 5.53 4.96 3.00
CA PRO A 20 4.77 5.86 3.85
C PRO A 20 3.31 6.06 3.43
N GLN A 21 2.98 5.85 2.15
CA GLN A 21 1.62 5.96 1.65
C GLN A 21 0.75 4.85 2.25
N VAL A 22 1.29 3.63 2.32
CA VAL A 22 0.60 2.48 2.92
C VAL A 22 0.48 2.63 4.44
N GLU A 23 1.57 3.06 5.06
CA GLU A 23 1.68 3.10 6.53
C GLU A 23 0.90 4.25 7.15
N TYR A 24 0.81 5.39 6.46
CA TYR A 24 0.26 6.61 7.04
C TYR A 24 -0.77 7.27 6.13
N MET A 25 -0.45 7.54 4.87
CA MET A 25 -1.28 8.43 4.06
C MET A 25 -2.65 7.84 3.73
N ILE A 26 -2.73 6.59 3.31
CA ILE A 26 -3.98 5.96 2.88
C ILE A 26 -4.92 5.69 4.07
N PRO A 27 -4.45 5.14 5.21
CA PRO A 27 -5.24 5.10 6.44
C PRO A 27 -5.82 6.48 6.81
N THR A 28 -4.99 7.54 6.77
CA THR A 28 -5.45 8.90 7.05
C THR A 28 -6.52 9.35 6.06
N ARG A 29 -6.36 9.10 4.75
CA ARG A 29 -7.39 9.47 3.76
C ARG A 29 -8.70 8.70 3.94
N ALA A 30 -8.64 7.44 4.36
CA ALA A 30 -9.83 6.66 4.65
C ALA A 30 -10.61 7.25 5.84
N LEU A 31 -9.90 7.64 6.90
CA LEU A 31 -10.48 8.30 8.08
C LEU A 31 -11.05 9.68 7.77
N GLU A 32 -10.28 10.53 7.09
CA GLU A 32 -10.68 11.90 6.76
C GLU A 32 -11.98 11.94 5.94
N ASN A 33 -12.13 11.00 5.01
CA ASN A 33 -13.28 10.96 4.10
C ASN A 33 -14.38 10.01 4.59
N ARG A 34 -14.16 9.24 5.66
CA ARG A 34 -15.08 8.20 6.16
C ARG A 34 -15.49 7.20 5.08
N VAL A 35 -14.50 6.72 4.30
CA VAL A 35 -14.73 5.77 3.21
C VAL A 35 -13.82 4.56 3.29
N TRP A 36 -14.28 3.46 2.72
CA TRP A 36 -13.44 2.32 2.41
C TRP A 36 -12.48 2.65 1.26
N ILE A 37 -11.20 2.33 1.45
CA ILE A 37 -10.19 2.37 0.38
C ILE A 37 -9.67 0.95 0.17
N ILE A 38 -9.68 0.51 -1.09
CA ILE A 38 -9.14 -0.78 -1.50
C ILE A 38 -8.02 -0.48 -2.49
N ALA A 39 -6.79 -0.85 -2.12
CA ALA A 39 -5.61 -0.60 -2.92
C ALA A 39 -5.04 -1.92 -3.44
N ALA A 40 -4.91 -2.02 -4.76
CA ALA A 40 -4.23 -3.13 -5.42
C ALA A 40 -2.92 -2.61 -6.01
N ASN A 41 -1.79 -3.07 -5.45
CA ASN A 41 -0.46 -2.65 -5.85
C ASN A 41 0.31 -3.78 -6.56
N LYS A 42 1.26 -3.40 -7.43
CA LYS A 42 2.25 -4.33 -7.99
C LYS A 42 3.18 -4.88 -6.92
N VAL A 43 3.82 -6.02 -7.20
CA VAL A 43 4.82 -6.66 -6.34
C VAL A 43 6.03 -7.09 -7.18
N GLY A 44 7.23 -6.97 -6.60
CA GLY A 44 8.48 -7.42 -7.23
C GLY A 44 9.17 -6.36 -8.08
N MET A 45 10.17 -6.78 -8.85
CA MET A 45 11.02 -5.88 -9.63
C MET A 45 10.61 -5.81 -11.10
N GLU A 46 10.47 -4.60 -11.62
CA GLU A 46 10.16 -4.29 -13.01
C GLU A 46 11.36 -3.63 -13.69
N VAL A 47 11.68 -4.09 -14.90
CA VAL A 47 12.80 -3.63 -15.75
C VAL A 47 14.12 -3.42 -14.97
N LYS A 48 14.40 -4.32 -14.02
CA LYS A 48 15.63 -4.34 -13.19
C LYS A 48 15.95 -3.04 -12.44
N SER A 49 14.97 -2.16 -12.24
CA SER A 49 15.21 -0.82 -11.69
C SER A 49 14.10 -0.34 -10.76
N ILE A 50 12.87 -0.81 -10.93
CA ILE A 50 11.74 -0.40 -10.11
C ILE A 50 11.32 -1.57 -9.24
N LEU A 51 11.40 -1.41 -7.91
CA LEU A 51 10.95 -2.40 -6.95
C LEU A 51 9.63 -1.94 -6.32
N TYR A 52 8.60 -2.78 -6.43
CA TYR A 52 7.30 -2.56 -5.81
C TYR A 52 7.18 -3.33 -4.51
N CYS A 53 6.66 -2.68 -3.46
CA CYS A 53 6.55 -3.28 -2.13
C CYS A 53 5.39 -4.27 -1.98
N GLY A 54 4.50 -4.42 -2.98
CA GLY A 54 3.27 -5.17 -2.79
C GLY A 54 2.33 -4.43 -1.84
N LYS A 55 1.93 -5.08 -0.74
CA LYS A 55 1.06 -4.47 0.29
C LYS A 55 -0.34 -4.06 -0.20
N SER A 56 -0.89 -4.76 -1.19
CA SER A 56 -2.32 -4.63 -1.53
C SER A 56 -3.15 -4.81 -0.26
N ALA A 57 -4.09 -3.90 -0.01
CA ALA A 57 -4.74 -3.77 1.29
C ALA A 57 -6.15 -3.18 1.22
N VAL A 58 -6.91 -3.43 2.27
CA VAL A 58 -8.23 -2.84 2.53
C VAL A 58 -8.15 -1.98 3.79
N PHE A 59 -8.58 -0.73 3.67
CA PHE A 59 -8.59 0.25 4.75
C PHE A 59 -10.04 0.61 5.11
N THR A 60 -10.33 0.63 6.41
CA THR A 60 -11.66 0.94 6.93
C THR A 60 -11.93 2.45 6.96
N PRO A 61 -13.20 2.88 7.00
CA PRO A 61 -13.59 4.28 7.21
C PRO A 61 -13.07 4.92 8.52
N ASP A 62 -12.56 4.13 9.46
CA ASP A 62 -11.98 4.60 10.72
C ASP A 62 -10.44 4.72 10.63
N GLY A 63 -9.88 4.51 9.44
CA GLY A 63 -8.43 4.60 9.20
C GLY A 63 -7.66 3.38 9.67
N GLU A 64 -8.31 2.23 9.87
CA GLU A 64 -7.63 0.99 10.24
C GLU A 64 -7.35 0.11 9.01
N VAL A 65 -6.34 -0.75 9.11
CA VAL A 65 -6.07 -1.76 8.08
C VAL A 65 -6.89 -3.01 8.39
N ALA A 66 -7.94 -3.26 7.59
CA ALA A 66 -8.77 -4.45 7.73
C ALA A 66 -8.03 -5.71 7.30
N LYS A 67 -7.28 -5.62 6.20
CA LYS A 67 -6.45 -6.72 5.71
C LYS A 67 -5.32 -6.20 4.82
N ILE A 68 -4.20 -6.89 4.86
CA ILE A 68 -3.07 -6.69 3.96
C ILE A 68 -2.66 -8.03 3.35
N ALA A 69 -2.36 -8.03 2.06
CA ALA A 69 -1.86 -9.21 1.37
C ALA A 69 -0.41 -9.49 1.78
N SER A 70 -0.08 -10.78 1.90
CA SER A 70 1.31 -11.25 1.95
C SER A 70 1.94 -11.16 0.55
N SER A 71 3.23 -10.85 0.49
CA SER A 71 4.02 -10.67 -0.73
C SER A 71 5.30 -11.47 -0.71
#